data_AF-A0A6B3FXI8-F1
#
_entry.id   AF-A0A6B3FXI8-F1
#
_cell.length_a   1.000
_cell.length_b   1.000
_cell.length_c   1.000
_cell.angle_alpha   90.00
_cell.angle_beta   90.00
_cell.angle_gamma   90.00
#
_symmetry.space_group_name_H-M   'P 1'
#
loop_
_entity.id
_entity.type
_entity.pdbx_description
1 polymer ?
#
loop_
_entity_poly.entity_id
_entity_poly.type
_entity_poly.pdbx_seq_one_letter_code
_entity_poly.pdbx_strand_id
1 'polypeptide(L)' 'RPLVAQAAEHAERVGLEREQRAVLAGLGLPTAELPLMGDGVDLAALHDLATELRKQGAGEEGDV' A
#
# COMPACT_ATOMS: atom_id res chain seq x y z
N ARG A 1 5.16 25.92 17.00
CA ARG A 1 5.99 25.42 15.86
C ARG A 1 5.14 24.44 15.06
N PRO A 2 4.47 24.88 13.98
CA PRO A 2 3.45 24.08 13.29
C PRO A 2 4.02 22.79 12.67
N LEU A 3 5.23 22.84 12.11
CA LEU A 3 5.88 21.66 11.52
C LEU A 3 6.18 20.55 12.52
N VAL A 4 6.48 20.90 13.78
CA VAL A 4 6.75 19.89 14.83
C VAL A 4 5.46 19.16 15.22
N ALA A 5 4.34 19.88 15.29
CA ALA A 5 3.04 19.29 15.54
C ALA A 5 2.61 18.38 14.37
N GLN A 6 2.73 18.87 13.12
CA GLN A 6 2.44 18.08 11.91
C GLN A 6 3.30 16.82 11.81
N ALA A 7 4.58 16.90 12.17
CA ALA A 7 5.46 15.74 12.19
C ALA A 7 5.03 14.70 13.25
N ALA A 8 4.58 15.15 14.43
CA ALA A 8 4.07 14.27 15.47
C ALA A 8 2.78 13.56 15.03
N GLU A 9 1.82 14.30 14.46
CA GLU A 9 0.57 13.75 13.90
C GLU A 9 0.85 12.72 12.79
N HIS A 10 1.79 13.03 11.89
CA HIS A 10 2.19 12.09 10.84
C HIS A 10 2.85 10.83 11.42
N ALA A 11 3.71 10.97 12.41
CA ALA A 11 4.38 9.84 13.06
C ALA A 11 3.38 8.92 13.76
N GLU A 12 2.37 9.48 14.44
CA GLU A 12 1.28 8.72 15.06
C GLU A 12 0.50 7.92 14.00
N ARG A 13 0.09 8.59 12.91
CA ARG A 13 -0.61 7.93 11.80
C ARG A 13 0.20 6.78 11.21
N VAL A 14 1.49 7.01 10.91
CA VAL A 14 2.38 5.97 10.35
C VAL A 14 2.59 4.82 11.34
N GLY A 15 2.64 5.11 12.64
CA GLY A 15 2.70 4.08 13.69
C GLY A 15 1.50 3.15 13.63
N LEU A 16 0.29 3.71 13.64
CA LEU A 16 -0.97 2.94 13.55
C LEU A 16 -1.05 2.12 12.26
N GLU A 17 -0.67 2.69 11.12
CA GLU A 17 -0.66 1.95 9.86
C GLU A 17 0.32 0.76 9.87
N ARG A 18 1.48 0.89 10.52
CA ARG A 18 2.46 -0.20 10.65
C ARG A 18 1.95 -1.32 11.54
N GLU A 19 1.29 -0.98 12.65
CA GLU A 19 0.66 -1.97 13.54
C GLU A 19 -0.40 -2.79 12.80
N GLN A 20 -1.25 -2.13 12.01
CA GLN A 20 -2.28 -2.81 11.22
C GLN A 20 -1.68 -3.69 10.11
N ARG A 21 -0.63 -3.23 9.42
CA ARG A 21 0.09 -4.07 8.45
C ARG A 21 0.69 -5.33 9.10
N ALA A 22 1.20 -5.22 10.33
CA ALA A 22 1.71 -6.38 11.06
C ALA A 22 0.61 -7.42 11.37
N VAL A 23 -0.62 -6.97 11.65
CA VAL A 23 -1.78 -7.86 11.82
C VAL A 23 -2.07 -8.63 10.53
N LEU A 24 -2.08 -7.95 9.38
CA LEU A 24 -2.30 -8.58 8.08
C LEU A 24 -1.18 -9.57 7.73
N ALA A 25 0.07 -9.20 7.99
CA ALA A 25 1.22 -10.10 7.78
C ALA A 25 1.12 -11.38 8.62
N GLY A 26 0.54 -11.31 9.82
CA GLY A 26 0.29 -12.46 10.68
C GLY A 26 -0.68 -13.50 10.12
N LEU A 27 -1.46 -13.16 9.08
CA LEU A 27 -2.37 -14.10 8.41
C LEU A 27 -1.64 -15.06 7.46
N GLY A 28 -0.38 -14.78 7.10
CA GLY A 28 0.40 -15.62 6.19
C GLY A 28 -0.16 -15.72 4.77
N LEU A 29 -1.07 -14.81 4.39
CA LEU A 29 -1.64 -14.74 3.06
C LEU A 29 -0.80 -13.80 2.17
N PRO A 30 -0.74 -14.06 0.85
CA PRO A 30 -0.13 -13.13 -0.08
C PRO A 30 -0.81 -11.76 -0.03
N THR A 31 -0.03 -10.69 0.12
CA THR A 31 -0.50 -9.31 0.13
C THR A 31 0.27 -8.49 -0.90
N ALA A 32 -0.44 -7.61 -1.63
CA ALA A 32 0.18 -6.65 -2.54
C ALA A 32 -0.06 -5.22 -2.03
N GLU A 33 0.95 -4.35 -2.14
CA GLU A 33 0.84 -2.94 -1.82
C GLU A 33 0.77 -2.11 -3.11
N LEU A 34 -0.18 -1.18 -3.19
CA LEU A 34 -0.37 -0.31 -4.34
C LEU A 34 -0.23 1.15 -3.96
N PRO A 35 0.25 1.99 -4.90
CA PRO A 35 0.37 3.42 -4.67
C PRO A 35 -1.01 4.08 -4.54
N LEU A 36 -1.06 5.17 -3.77
CA LEU A 36 -2.23 6.04 -3.72
C LEU A 36 -2.30 6.89 -5.01
N MET A 37 -3.44 6.86 -5.70
CA MET A 37 -3.69 7.71 -6.86
C MET A 37 -4.26 9.07 -6.40
N GLY A 38 -3.38 10.06 -6.25
CA GLY A 38 -3.74 11.38 -5.70
C GLY A 38 -4.79 12.16 -6.52
N ASP A 39 -4.79 11.98 -7.84
CA ASP A 39 -5.68 12.68 -8.77
C ASP A 39 -6.96 11.90 -9.12
N GLY A 40 -7.16 10.74 -8.49
CA GLY A 40 -8.26 9.81 -8.79
C GLY A 40 -7.86 8.68 -9.75
N VAL A 41 -8.82 7.84 -10.12
CA VAL A 41 -8.59 6.65 -10.94
C VAL A 41 -9.27 6.80 -12.30
N ASP A 42 -8.48 6.90 -13.35
CA ASP A 42 -8.88 6.82 -14.75
C ASP A 42 -8.33 5.54 -15.41
N LEU A 43 -8.49 5.41 -16.73
CA LEU A 43 -8.00 4.22 -17.44
C LEU A 43 -6.47 4.07 -17.37
N ALA A 44 -5.72 5.18 -17.45
CA ALA A 44 -4.27 5.14 -17.33
C ALA A 44 -3.86 4.68 -15.92
N ALA A 45 -4.48 5.24 -14.88
CA ALA A 45 -4.28 4.84 -13.50
C ALA A 45 -4.55 3.34 -13.27
N LEU A 46 -5.58 2.77 -13.90
CA LEU A 46 -5.85 1.34 -13.84
C LEU A 46 -4.72 0.51 -14.45
N HIS A 47 -4.16 0.94 -15.58
CA HIS A 47 -3.02 0.27 -16.20
C HIS A 47 -1.75 0.36 -15.35
N ASP A 48 -1.53 1.49 -14.68
CA ASP A 48 -0.42 1.67 -13.75
C ASP A 48 -0.59 0.74 -12.54
N LEU A 49 -1.76 0.72 -11.92
CA LEU A 49 -2.07 -0.18 -10.80
C LEU A 49 -1.93 -1.66 -11.20
N ALA A 50 -2.41 -2.05 -12.38
CA ALA A 50 -2.25 -3.41 -12.88
C ALA A 50 -0.78 -3.77 -13.12
N THR A 51 0.05 -2.80 -13.51
CA THR A 51 1.50 -2.99 -13.67
C THR A 51 2.18 -3.18 -12.34
N GLU A 52 1.83 -2.40 -11.32
CA GLU A 52 2.36 -2.57 -9.95
C GLU A 52 1.92 -3.89 -9.33
N LEU A 53 0.69 -4.34 -9.58
CA LEU A 53 0.22 -5.67 -9.16
C LEU A 53 1.04 -6.79 -9.81
N ARG A 54 1.26 -6.74 -11.14
CA ARG A 54 2.04 -7.75 -11.85
C ARG A 54 3.49 -7.82 -11.38
N LYS A 55 4.13 -6.68 -11.07
CA LYS A 55 5.49 -6.65 -10.48
C LYS A 55 5.57 -7.41 -9.16
N GLN A 56 4.45 -7.57 -8.46
CA GLN A 56 4.33 -8.30 -7.20
C GLN A 56 3.85 -9.75 -7.39
N GLY A 57 3.86 -10.27 -8.62
CA GLY A 57 3.50 -11.66 -8.93
C GLY A 57 1.99 -11.90 -9.11
N ALA A 58 1.16 -10.85 -9.09
CA ALA A 58 -0.27 -11.02 -9.31
C ALA A 58 -0.56 -11.38 -10.79
N GLY A 59 -1.24 -12.51 -11.00
CA GLY A 59 -1.59 -13.01 -12.33
C GLY A 59 -0.55 -13.95 -12.94
N GLU A 60 0.55 -14.24 -12.24
CA GLU A 60 1.35 -15.43 -12.48
C GLU A 60 0.58 -16.61 -11.87
N GLU A 61 0.00 -17.48 -12.71
CA GLU A 61 -0.57 -18.74 -12.24
C GLU A 61 0.52 -19.47 -11.45
N GLY A 62 0.25 -19.76 -10.17
CA GLY A 62 1.21 -20.42 -9.30
C GLY A 62 1.70 -21.71 -9.95
N ASP A 63 3.00 -21.78 -10.24
CA ASP A 63 3.66 -23.05 -10.45
C ASP A 63 3.81 -23.69 -9.06
N VAL A 64 2.89 -24.63 -8.79
CA VAL A 64 2.81 -25.63 -7.71
C VAL A 64 2.36 -25.17 -6.32
#